data_AF-A0A2W2B6E1-F1
#
_entry.id   AF-A0A2W2B6E1-F1
#
_cell.length_a   1.000
_cell.length_b   1.000
_cell.length_c   1.000
_cell.angle_alpha   90.00
_cell.angle_beta   90.00
_cell.angle_gamma   90.00
#
_symmetry.space_group_name_H-M   'P 1'
#
loop_
_entity.id
_entity.type
_entity.pdbx_description
1 polymer ?
#
loop_
_entity_poly.entity_id
_entity_poly.type
_entity_poly.pdbx_seq_one_letter_code
_entity_poly.pdbx_strand_id
1 'polypeptide(L)' 'MTKTQIDIDDSLLAQAAEILGTKTKRETVEAALRATTARQARRRLGELIAASGLTPAELDREAENAWR' A
#
# COMPACT_ATOMS: atom_id res chain seq x y z
N MET A 1 -9.82 -2.75 -15.89
CA MET A 1 -8.81 -1.69 -16.06
C MET A 1 -9.21 -0.82 -17.24
N THR A 2 -9.00 0.48 -17.12
CA THR A 2 -9.24 1.46 -18.21
C THR A 2 -7.90 1.83 -18.84
N LYS A 3 -7.88 2.04 -20.16
CA LYS A 3 -6.68 2.52 -20.85
C LYS A 3 -6.51 4.02 -20.59
N THR A 4 -5.34 4.40 -20.11
CA THR A 4 -4.98 5.81 -19.85
C THR A 4 -3.67 6.11 -20.57
N GLN A 5 -3.64 7.17 -21.38
CA GLN A 5 -2.42 7.66 -22.00
C GLN A 5 -1.79 8.71 -21.08
N ILE A 6 -0.56 8.46 -20.64
CA ILE A 6 0.22 9.36 -19.81
C ILE A 6 1.68 9.29 -20.26
N ASP A 7 2.37 10.44 -20.21
CA ASP A 7 3.81 10.49 -20.41
C ASP A 7 4.50 10.19 -19.08
N ILE A 8 5.47 9.28 -19.12
CA ILE A 8 6.23 8.83 -17.94
C ILE A 8 7.71 8.89 -18.31
N ASP A 9 8.54 9.32 -17.37
CA ASP A 9 9.99 9.22 -17.49
C ASP A 9 10.41 7.75 -17.59
N ASP A 10 10.95 7.35 -18.75
CA ASP A 10 11.35 5.98 -19.03
C ASP A 10 12.53 5.51 -18.17
N SER A 11 13.41 6.43 -17.74
CA SER A 11 14.53 6.11 -16.85
C SER A 11 14.03 5.81 -15.43
N LEU A 12 13.03 6.57 -14.95
CA LEU A 12 12.40 6.31 -13.66
C LEU A 12 11.60 5.01 -13.70
N LEU A 13 10.90 4.75 -14.80
CA LEU A 13 10.13 3.52 -14.99
C LEU A 13 11.01 2.28 -15.03
N ALA A 14 12.20 2.36 -15.66
CA ALA A 14 13.18 1.28 -15.66
C ALA A 14 13.72 0.99 -14.26
N GLN A 15 14.13 2.02 -13.52
CA GLN A 15 14.58 1.87 -12.12
C GLN A 15 13.49 1.24 -11.24
N ALA A 16 12.24 1.70 -11.38
CA ALA A 16 11.12 1.11 -10.67
C ALA A 16 10.91 -0.36 -11.06
N ALA A 17 11.08 -0.72 -12.32
CA ALA A 17 10.95 -2.10 -12.78
C ALA A 17 12.03 -3.02 -12.18
N GLU A 18 13.27 -2.54 -12.08
CA GLU A 18 14.37 -3.25 -11.42
C GLU A 18 14.09 -3.45 -9.93
N ILE A 19 13.68 -2.39 -9.22
CA ILE A 19 13.35 -2.45 -7.78
C ILE A 19 12.18 -3.40 -7.50
N LEU A 20 11.16 -3.38 -8.37
CA LEU A 20 9.93 -4.16 -8.19
C LEU A 20 10.01 -5.57 -8.81
N GLY A 21 11.05 -5.87 -9.59
CA GLY A 21 11.20 -7.13 -10.30
C GLY A 21 10.15 -7.37 -11.39
N THR A 22 9.62 -6.31 -11.99
CA THR A 22 8.55 -6.36 -13.01
C THR A 22 9.12 -6.35 -14.42
N LYS A 23 8.38 -6.95 -15.37
CA LYS A 23 8.87 -7.15 -16.76
C LYS A 23 8.25 -6.19 -17.75
N THR A 24 7.08 -5.65 -17.44
CA THR A 24 6.34 -4.75 -18.34
C THR A 24 6.05 -3.40 -17.69
N LYS A 25 5.96 -2.32 -18.48
CA LYS A 25 5.58 -0.98 -18.01
C LYS A 25 4.29 -1.00 -17.19
N ARG A 26 3.28 -1.76 -17.64
CA ARG A 26 2.01 -1.95 -16.93
C ARG A 26 2.19 -2.59 -15.56
N GLU A 27 2.93 -3.69 -15.48
CA GLU A 27 3.19 -4.37 -14.20
C GLU A 27 3.92 -3.46 -13.23
N THR A 28 4.92 -2.71 -13.71
CA THR A 28 5.67 -1.75 -12.89
C THR A 28 4.74 -0.68 -12.32
N VAL A 29 3.89 -0.07 -13.16
CA VAL A 29 2.94 0.96 -12.72
C VAL A 29 1.94 0.39 -11.72
N GLU A 30 1.35 -0.77 -11.98
CA GLU A 30 0.41 -1.39 -11.06
C GLU A 30 1.07 -1.78 -9.72
N ALA A 31 2.27 -2.34 -9.76
CA ALA A 31 3.01 -2.72 -8.55
C ALA A 31 3.38 -1.47 -7.73
N ALA A 32 3.84 -0.40 -8.37
CA ALA A 32 4.15 0.86 -7.72
C ALA A 32 2.91 1.50 -7.06
N LEU A 33 1.77 1.49 -7.74
CA LEU A 33 0.51 1.98 -7.19
C LEU A 33 0.05 1.16 -5.98
N ARG A 34 0.09 -0.18 -6.07
CA ARG A 34 -0.25 -1.08 -4.95
C ARG A 34 0.69 -0.87 -3.76
N ALA A 35 2.00 -0.75 -4.01
CA ALA A 35 2.98 -0.52 -2.95
C ALA A 35 2.72 0.81 -2.23
N THR A 36 2.39 1.87 -2.99
CA THR A 36 2.13 3.21 -2.45
C THR A 36 0.86 3.23 -1.61
N THR A 37 -0.25 2.66 -2.10
CA THR A 37 -1.50 2.61 -1.35
C THR A 37 -1.39 1.72 -0.12
N ALA A 38 -0.72 0.56 -0.22
CA ALA A 38 -0.47 -0.30 0.93
C ALA A 38 0.41 0.37 2.00
N ARG A 39 1.43 1.14 1.58
CA ARG A 39 2.25 1.93 2.50
C ARG A 39 1.41 2.96 3.25
N GLN A 40 0.50 3.65 2.56
CA GLN A 40 -0.37 4.63 3.20
C GLN A 40 -1.39 3.98 4.14
N ALA A 41 -1.97 2.84 3.75
CA ALA A 41 -2.88 2.08 4.60
C ALA A 41 -2.20 1.62 5.90
N ARG A 42 -0.96 1.10 5.82
CA ARG A 42 -0.17 0.72 7.01
C ARG A 42 0.12 1.91 7.94
N ARG A 43 0.44 3.07 7.37
CA ARG A 43 0.62 4.32 8.15
C ARG A 43 -0.65 4.71 8.88
N ARG A 44 -1.78 4.74 8.15
CA ARG A 44 -3.07 5.10 8.72
C ARG A 44 -3.50 4.14 9.83
N LEU A 45 -3.28 2.84 9.64
CA LEU A 45 -3.53 1.84 10.68
C LEU A 45 -2.69 2.12 11.92
N GLY A 46 -1.40 2.40 11.76
CA GLY A 46 -0.51 2.76 12.88
C GLY A 46 -0.98 4.00 13.64
N GLU A 47 -1.46 5.04 12.93
CA GLU A 47 -2.05 6.23 13.56
C GLU A 47 -3.30 5.93 14.36
N LEU A 48 -4.18 5.07 13.83
CA LEU A 48 -5.42 4.66 14.51
C LEU A 48 -5.11 3.85 15.78
N ILE A 49 -4.13 2.95 15.71
CA ILE A 49 -3.65 2.19 16.87
C ILE A 49 -3.05 3.13 17.91
N ALA A 50 -2.22 4.09 17.51
CA ALA A 50 -1.67 5.06 18.43
C ALA A 50 -2.75 5.94 19.08
N ALA A 51 -3.77 6.32 18.32
CA ALA A 51 -4.87 7.16 18.79
C ALA A 51 -5.84 6.42 19.71
N SER A 52 -5.97 5.10 19.61
CA SER A 52 -6.83 4.32 20.50
C SER A 52 -6.27 4.21 21.92
N GLY A 53 -4.96 4.44 22.11
CA GLY A 53 -4.27 4.24 23.38
C GLY A 53 -4.15 2.77 23.78
N LEU A 54 -4.53 1.85 22.90
CA LEU A 54 -4.52 0.41 23.12
C LEU A 54 -3.35 -0.23 22.39
N THR A 55 -2.74 -1.24 23.01
CA THR A 55 -1.79 -2.12 22.32
C THR A 55 -2.50 -2.94 21.25
N PRO A 56 -1.78 -3.48 20.24
CA PRO A 56 -2.38 -4.35 19.23
C PRO A 56 -3.16 -5.54 19.83
N ALA A 57 -2.65 -6.16 20.91
CA ALA A 57 -3.33 -7.28 21.58
C ALA A 57 -4.58 -6.84 22.38
N GLU A 58 -4.65 -5.60 22.84
CA GLU A 58 -5.87 -5.05 23.45
C GLU A 58 -6.91 -4.70 22.39
N LEU A 59 -6.50 -4.14 21.26
CA LEU A 59 -7.38 -3.88 20.13
C LEU A 59 -8.00 -5.15 19.57
N ASP A 60 -7.23 -6.23 19.47
CA ASP A 60 -7.72 -7.52 18.98
C ASP A 60 -8.79 -8.11 19.91
N ARG A 61 -8.54 -8.07 21.23
CA ARG A 61 -9.52 -8.49 22.24
C ARG A 61 -10.80 -7.64 22.23
N GLU A 62 -10.65 -6.32 22.10
CA GLU A 62 -11.80 -5.41 22.01
C GLU A 62 -12.62 -5.67 20.74
N ALA A 63 -11.94 -5.90 19.61
CA ALA A 63 -12.58 -6.27 18.36
C ALA A 63 -13.34 -7.60 18.49
N GLU A 64 -12.77 -8.65 19.09
CA GLU A 64 -13.49 -9.91 19.33
C GLU A 64 -14.72 -9.74 20.22
N ASN A 65 -14.66 -8.87 21.22
CA ASN A 65 -15.78 -8.60 22.12
C ASN A 65 -16.90 -7.79 21.46
N ALA A 66 -16.56 -6.88 20.54
CA ALA A 66 -17.54 -6.02 19.86
C ALA A 66 -18.44 -6.77 18.85
N TRP A 67 -18.06 -7.99 18.44
CA TRP A 67 -18.79 -8.82 17.48
C TRP A 67 -19.53 -9.99 18.13
N ARG A 68 -19.54 -10.08 19.47
CA ARG A 68 -20.41 -10.98 20.25
C ARG A 68 -21.76 -10.34 20.53
#